data_AF-A0A1Q2HXX6-F1
#
_entry.id   AF-A0A1Q2HXX6-F1
#
_cell.length_a   1.000
_cell.length_b   1.000
_cell.length_c   1.000
_cell.angle_alpha   90.00
_cell.angle_beta   90.00
_cell.angle_gamma   90.00
#
_symmetry.space_group_name_H-M   'P 1'
#
loop_
_entity.id
_entity.type
_entity.pdbx_description
1 polymer ?
#
loop_
_entity_poly.entity_id
_entity_poly.type
_entity_poly.pdbx_seq_one_letter_code
_entity_poly.pdbx_strand_id
1 'polypeptide(L)'
;MATWKSPATSPVERAREEHKRRTGAEATHCASAPGTWVLIGENVDHFGGVTIMGLAGQRVAACVSPRNDDVISVHSEGPFAEPVVGETSLAELAAGEIEHPWLRRRAGLVQHLISRQVISRDATGLNITVVSDVPLGAGLGALYAADAAIALALAADNPEADEPPMRARLAEICSANVAANSTLPLLRARHTVALRGTAGQINVVDYADNSITQAPHPAKMGVRIFSVATSFGQPYGEQAERLAEWRNFIDEAVANFGVTSLRELPENVDRVVEWVEARRDAGDKDAPDPATARRWVQFCETETLRSLATAKALRSRRGNELLTLLNSPTEQHDIETPDSLVALALERGAAAARPAAAGSSQAVVAFVPVREAEEFAETFAKDFEITEVGQGEPARLED
;
A
#
# COMPACT_ATOMS: atom_id res chain seq x y z
N MET A 1 18.60 18.88 -2.18
CA MET A 1 18.24 17.91 -1.11
C MET A 1 19.20 16.72 -1.15
N ALA A 2 19.21 15.86 -0.13
CA ALA A 2 20.07 14.67 -0.09
C ALA A 2 19.21 13.42 -0.34
N THR A 3 19.76 12.43 -1.04
CA THR A 3 19.13 11.11 -1.18
C THR A 3 18.94 10.50 0.20
N TRP A 4 17.70 10.13 0.55
CA TRP A 4 17.42 9.42 1.78
C TRP A 4 18.06 8.03 1.76
N LYS A 5 18.69 7.67 2.88
CA LYS A 5 19.25 6.34 3.13
C LYS A 5 18.83 5.90 4.52
N SER A 6 18.47 4.63 4.67
CA SER A 6 18.20 4.06 6.00
C SER A 6 19.40 4.25 6.92
N PRO A 7 19.17 4.49 8.23
CA PRO A 7 20.22 4.46 9.23
C PRO A 7 20.97 3.12 9.26
N ALA A 8 22.20 3.13 9.78
CA ALA A 8 22.99 1.90 9.96
C ALA A 8 22.37 0.98 11.02
N THR A 9 21.81 1.54 12.09
CA THR A 9 21.08 0.79 13.12
C THR A 9 19.70 0.38 12.58
N SER A 10 19.35 -0.88 12.76
CA SER A 10 18.08 -1.40 12.23
C SER A 10 16.88 -0.72 12.88
N PRO A 11 15.72 -0.63 12.20
CA PRO A 11 14.52 -0.04 12.79
C PRO A 11 14.01 -0.84 13.99
N VAL A 12 14.32 -2.14 14.07
CA VAL A 12 13.92 -3.01 15.19
C VAL A 12 14.71 -2.68 16.45
N GLU A 13 16.03 -2.54 16.36
CA GLU A 13 16.87 -2.13 17.49
C GLU A 13 16.42 -0.75 18.01
N ARG A 14 16.20 0.21 17.10
CA ARG A 14 15.69 1.54 17.45
C ARG A 14 14.30 1.46 18.10
N ALA A 15 13.40 0.61 17.60
CA ALA A 15 12.08 0.41 18.19
C ALA A 15 12.14 -0.21 19.59
N ARG A 16 13.03 -1.18 19.84
CA ARG A 16 13.21 -1.78 21.17
C ARG A 16 13.73 -0.76 22.18
N GLU A 17 14.76 0.01 21.80
CA GLU A 17 15.31 1.08 22.63
C GLU A 17 14.25 2.13 22.98
N GLU A 18 13.50 2.59 21.98
CA GLU A 18 12.46 3.58 22.16
C GLU A 18 11.28 3.04 22.97
N HIS A 19 10.89 1.78 22.77
CA HIS A 19 9.85 1.12 23.55
C HIS A 19 10.25 1.08 25.02
N LYS A 20 11.44 0.57 25.33
CA LYS A 20 11.97 0.51 26.69
C LYS A 20 12.06 1.89 27.33
N ARG A 21 12.51 2.90 26.58
CA ARG A 21 12.61 4.28 27.06
C ARG A 21 11.25 4.86 27.46
N ARG A 22 10.18 4.53 26.73
CA ARG A 22 8.83 5.06 26.96
C ARG A 22 8.04 4.29 28.00
N THR A 23 8.12 2.96 27.98
CA THR A 23 7.29 2.10 28.83
C THR A 23 7.99 1.69 30.12
N GLY A 24 9.32 1.81 30.18
CA GLY A 24 10.14 1.32 31.28
C GLY A 24 10.35 -0.20 31.28
N ALA A 25 9.85 -0.92 30.27
CA ALA A 25 9.92 -2.38 30.15
C ALA A 25 10.35 -2.81 28.75
N GLU A 26 10.94 -4.00 28.65
CA GLU A 26 11.21 -4.62 27.34
C GLU A 26 9.91 -4.92 26.61
N ALA A 27 9.93 -4.81 25.28
CA ALA A 27 8.81 -5.24 24.46
C ALA A 27 8.61 -6.75 24.60
N THR A 28 7.34 -7.19 24.67
CA THR A 28 7.00 -8.61 24.70
C THR A 28 7.25 -9.25 23.35
N HIS A 29 6.79 -8.58 22.28
CA HIS A 29 6.95 -9.04 20.91
C HIS A 29 7.36 -7.87 20.03
N CYS A 30 8.22 -8.15 19.04
CA CYS A 30 8.51 -7.22 17.97
C CYS A 30 8.35 -7.91 16.62
N ALA A 31 7.96 -7.15 15.62
CA ALA A 31 7.92 -7.58 14.24
C ALA A 31 8.36 -6.44 13.33
N SER A 32 8.77 -6.79 12.12
CA SER A 32 9.03 -5.79 11.09
C SER A 32 8.33 -6.15 9.79
N ALA A 33 7.99 -5.13 9.00
CA ALA A 33 7.39 -5.28 7.69
C ALA A 33 8.04 -4.35 6.67
N PRO A 34 8.15 -4.77 5.40
CA PRO A 34 8.77 -3.98 4.35
C PRO A 34 7.85 -2.83 3.90
N GLY A 35 8.46 -1.75 3.43
CA GLY A 35 7.80 -0.86 2.48
C GLY A 35 7.39 -1.64 1.22
N THR A 36 6.45 -1.10 0.46
CA THR A 36 5.94 -1.72 -0.76
C THR A 36 5.80 -0.70 -1.86
N TRP A 37 6.01 -1.10 -3.11
CA TRP A 37 5.90 -0.22 -4.25
C TRP A 37 5.11 -0.89 -5.37
N VAL A 38 4.33 -0.10 -6.10
CA VAL A 38 3.51 -0.61 -7.19
C VAL A 38 4.33 -0.54 -8.47
N LEU A 39 4.35 -1.66 -9.21
CA LEU A 39 4.93 -1.69 -10.54
C LEU A 39 3.88 -1.23 -11.56
N ILE A 40 2.66 -1.75 -11.44
CA ILE A 40 1.51 -1.48 -12.32
C ILE A 40 0.23 -2.06 -11.72
N GLY A 41 -0.96 -1.59 -12.15
CA GLY A 41 -2.23 -2.18 -11.76
C GLY A 41 -2.89 -1.52 -10.55
N GLU A 42 -2.73 -0.22 -10.38
CA GLU A 42 -3.41 0.56 -9.34
C GLU A 42 -4.92 0.68 -9.62
N ASN A 43 -5.73 0.73 -8.56
CA ASN A 43 -7.19 0.97 -8.62
C ASN A 43 -8.02 -0.06 -9.43
N VAL A 44 -7.46 -1.24 -9.73
CA VAL A 44 -8.18 -2.33 -10.43
C VAL A 44 -8.73 -3.40 -9.49
N ASP A 45 -8.54 -3.25 -8.18
CA ASP A 45 -8.83 -4.29 -7.18
C ASP A 45 -10.33 -4.55 -7.02
N HIS A 46 -11.16 -3.52 -7.05
CA HIS A 46 -12.63 -3.67 -7.03
C HIS A 46 -13.18 -4.23 -8.35
N PHE A 47 -12.46 -4.05 -9.46
CA PHE A 47 -12.84 -4.58 -10.78
C PHE A 47 -12.55 -6.10 -10.93
N GLY A 48 -11.78 -6.70 -10.00
CA GLY A 48 -11.23 -8.06 -10.16
C GLY A 48 -9.96 -8.12 -11.01
N GLY A 49 -9.25 -7.00 -11.11
CA GLY A 49 -8.05 -6.86 -11.92
C GLY A 49 -6.79 -7.47 -11.30
N VAL A 50 -5.64 -7.09 -11.85
CA VAL A 50 -4.32 -7.58 -11.41
C VAL A 50 -3.43 -6.40 -11.02
N THR A 51 -2.87 -6.46 -9.81
CA THR A 51 -1.85 -5.50 -9.34
C THR A 51 -0.51 -6.20 -9.19
N ILE A 52 0.57 -5.60 -9.69
CA ILE A 52 1.92 -6.12 -9.54
C ILE A 52 2.73 -5.21 -8.63
N MET A 53 3.34 -5.78 -7.60
CA MET A 53 4.00 -5.04 -6.53
C MET A 53 5.32 -5.65 -6.07
N GLY A 54 6.25 -4.80 -5.68
CA GLY A 54 7.51 -5.19 -5.07
C GLY A 54 7.58 -4.89 -3.58
N LEU A 55 8.48 -5.59 -2.92
CA LEU A 55 8.91 -5.32 -1.54
C LEU A 55 10.11 -4.39 -1.58
N ALA A 56 10.05 -3.32 -0.80
CA ALA A 56 11.15 -2.37 -0.64
C ALA A 56 12.11 -2.83 0.47
N GLY A 57 13.39 -2.49 0.33
CA GLY A 57 14.42 -2.79 1.33
C GLY A 57 14.23 -2.03 2.65
N GLN A 58 13.61 -0.86 2.61
CA GLN A 58 13.24 -0.11 3.82
C GLN A 58 12.14 -0.83 4.59
N ARG A 59 12.22 -0.81 5.92
CA ARG A 59 11.28 -1.52 6.80
C ARG A 59 10.68 -0.60 7.85
N VAL A 60 9.57 -1.05 8.41
CA VAL A 60 8.97 -0.51 9.63
C VAL A 60 9.02 -1.61 10.68
N ALA A 61 9.46 -1.28 11.88
CA ALA A 61 9.40 -2.16 13.04
C ALA A 61 8.29 -1.72 13.99
N ALA A 62 7.63 -2.68 14.61
CA ALA A 62 6.65 -2.47 15.67
C ALA A 62 7.03 -3.35 16.87
N CYS A 63 7.04 -2.76 18.06
CA CYS A 63 7.26 -3.44 19.33
C CYS A 63 6.06 -3.21 20.24
N VAL A 64 5.56 -4.28 20.85
CA VAL A 64 4.32 -4.28 21.65
C VAL A 64 4.53 -4.90 23.02
N SER A 65 3.84 -4.37 24.03
CA SER A 65 3.78 -4.97 25.37
C SER A 65 2.37 -4.78 25.97
N PRO A 66 1.88 -5.75 26.76
CA PRO A 66 0.60 -5.63 27.45
C PRO A 66 0.70 -4.63 28.61
N ARG A 67 -0.46 -4.07 28.97
CA ARG A 67 -0.66 -3.24 30.16
C ARG A 67 -1.68 -3.88 31.08
N ASN A 68 -1.81 -3.40 32.30
CA ASN A 68 -2.79 -3.89 33.27
C ASN A 68 -4.06 -3.02 33.37
N ASP A 69 -4.07 -1.88 32.66
CA ASP A 69 -5.23 -0.99 32.49
C ASP A 69 -5.88 -1.21 31.12
N ASP A 70 -6.78 -0.34 30.68
CA ASP A 70 -7.49 -0.42 29.40
C ASP A 70 -6.94 0.53 28.32
N VAL A 71 -5.74 1.09 28.56
CA VAL A 71 -5.15 2.14 27.72
C VAL A 71 -4.35 1.55 26.57
N ILE A 72 -4.56 2.05 25.35
CA ILE A 72 -3.67 1.86 24.20
C ILE A 72 -2.78 3.10 24.08
N SER A 73 -1.49 2.94 24.39
CA SER A 73 -0.46 3.97 24.23
C SER A 73 0.31 3.74 22.94
N VAL A 74 0.36 4.74 22.06
CA VAL A 74 1.01 4.66 20.75
C VAL A 74 2.12 5.69 20.65
N HIS A 75 3.31 5.21 20.26
CA HIS A 75 4.40 6.04 19.73
C HIS A 75 4.73 5.57 18.32
N SER A 76 4.84 6.48 17.36
CA SER A 76 5.28 6.18 16.00
C SER A 76 6.22 7.27 15.51
N GLU A 77 7.38 6.88 14.99
CA GLU A 77 8.34 7.79 14.37
C GLU A 77 8.88 7.24 13.05
N GLY A 78 9.30 8.14 12.17
CA GLY A 78 9.81 7.81 10.86
C GLY A 78 10.42 9.02 10.17
N PRO A 79 11.19 8.81 9.10
CA PRO A 79 11.84 9.91 8.40
C PRO A 79 10.80 10.82 7.73
N PHE A 80 11.09 12.12 7.79
CA PHE A 80 10.28 13.22 7.24
C PHE A 80 8.90 13.43 7.90
N ALA A 81 8.51 12.61 8.88
CA ALA A 81 7.21 12.70 9.55
C ALA A 81 7.36 13.21 10.99
N GLU A 82 6.39 14.00 11.43
CA GLU A 82 6.25 14.33 12.85
C GLU A 82 5.90 13.07 13.65
N PRO A 83 6.51 12.86 14.83
CA PRO A 83 6.16 11.73 15.68
C PRO A 83 4.69 11.78 16.11
N VAL A 84 4.04 10.62 16.07
CA VAL A 84 2.69 10.44 16.63
C VAL A 84 2.83 9.87 18.03
N VAL A 85 2.43 10.64 19.03
CA VAL A 85 2.37 10.21 20.44
C VAL A 85 0.95 10.44 20.92
N GLY A 86 0.31 9.40 21.46
CA GLY A 86 -1.04 9.53 21.99
C GLY A 86 -1.50 8.30 22.75
N GLU A 87 -2.49 8.50 23.60
CA GLU A 87 -3.15 7.46 24.36
C GLU A 87 -4.65 7.51 24.12
N THR A 88 -5.29 6.36 24.17
CA THR A 88 -6.75 6.20 24.13
C THR A 88 -7.14 4.98 24.94
N SER A 89 -8.41 4.78 25.26
CA SER A 89 -8.89 3.55 25.88
C SER A 89 -9.55 2.60 24.87
N LEU A 90 -9.63 1.31 25.22
CA LEU A 90 -10.44 0.35 24.49
C LEU A 90 -11.92 0.77 24.42
N ALA A 91 -12.41 1.52 25.41
CA ALA A 91 -13.78 2.03 25.46
C ALA A 91 -14.02 3.17 24.45
N GLU A 92 -13.15 4.19 24.44
CA GLU A 92 -13.20 5.30 23.46
C GLU A 92 -13.09 4.79 22.02
N LEU A 93 -12.23 3.79 21.81
CA LEU A 93 -12.10 3.12 20.52
C LEU A 93 -13.41 2.45 20.10
N ALA A 94 -14.07 1.72 21.01
CA ALA A 94 -15.37 1.10 20.74
C ALA A 94 -16.48 2.13 20.45
N ALA A 95 -16.40 3.32 21.05
CA ALA A 95 -17.32 4.43 20.83
C ALA A 95 -17.02 5.22 19.53
N GLY A 96 -15.85 5.04 18.91
CA GLY A 96 -15.45 5.75 17.70
C GLY A 96 -15.03 7.20 17.93
N GLU A 97 -14.67 7.55 19.17
CA GLU A 97 -14.43 8.92 19.66
C GLU A 97 -12.99 9.43 19.43
N ILE A 98 -12.13 8.62 18.80
CA ILE A 98 -10.74 8.99 18.52
C ILE A 98 -10.69 9.93 17.30
N GLU A 99 -10.41 11.20 17.55
CA GLU A 99 -10.29 12.23 16.51
C GLU A 99 -8.97 12.17 15.74
N HIS A 100 -7.85 11.91 16.44
CA HIS A 100 -6.53 11.93 15.81
C HIS A 100 -6.37 10.78 14.80
N PRO A 101 -6.26 11.05 13.47
CA PRO A 101 -6.40 10.02 12.44
C PRO A 101 -5.39 8.86 12.56
N TRP A 102 -4.15 9.19 12.93
CA TRP A 102 -3.11 8.17 13.10
C TRP A 102 -3.36 7.30 14.31
N LEU A 103 -3.84 7.89 15.42
CA LEU A 103 -4.15 7.14 16.63
C LEU A 103 -5.35 6.22 16.37
N ARG A 104 -6.38 6.75 15.68
CA ARG A 104 -7.56 5.98 15.26
C ARG A 104 -7.19 4.79 14.39
N ARG A 105 -6.31 4.96 13.39
CA ARG A 105 -5.84 3.85 12.54
C ARG A 105 -5.13 2.75 13.33
N ARG A 106 -4.28 3.10 14.31
CA ARG A 106 -3.53 2.11 15.11
C ARG A 106 -4.41 1.43 16.15
N ALA A 107 -5.20 2.18 16.89
CA ALA A 107 -6.13 1.64 17.87
C ALA A 107 -7.20 0.77 17.17
N GLY A 108 -7.77 1.23 16.06
CA GLY A 108 -8.70 0.48 15.22
C GLY A 108 -8.17 -0.90 14.78
N LEU A 109 -6.87 -0.99 14.50
CA LEU A 109 -6.24 -2.26 14.16
C LEU A 109 -6.29 -3.25 15.32
N VAL A 110 -6.03 -2.78 16.55
CA VAL A 110 -6.17 -3.59 17.77
C VAL A 110 -7.60 -4.13 17.90
N GLN A 111 -8.61 -3.28 17.76
CA GLN A 111 -10.02 -3.70 17.81
C GLN A 111 -10.38 -4.70 16.71
N HIS A 112 -9.87 -4.51 15.49
CA HIS A 112 -10.05 -5.46 14.40
C HIS A 112 -9.40 -6.82 14.71
N LEU A 113 -8.21 -6.84 15.33
CA LEU A 113 -7.55 -8.08 15.75
C LEU A 113 -8.30 -8.78 16.89
N ILE A 114 -8.86 -8.04 17.86
CA ILE A 114 -9.70 -8.59 18.95
C ILE A 114 -11.00 -9.18 18.39
N SER A 115 -11.75 -8.38 17.61
CA SER A 115 -13.05 -8.78 17.07
C SER A 115 -12.95 -10.01 16.17
N ARG A 116 -11.83 -10.12 15.45
CA ARG A 116 -11.50 -11.26 14.60
C ARG A 116 -10.76 -12.36 15.36
N GLN A 117 -10.63 -12.33 16.68
CA GLN A 117 -10.03 -13.39 17.51
C GLN A 117 -8.59 -13.76 17.10
N VAL A 118 -7.83 -12.81 16.60
CA VAL A 118 -6.37 -12.97 16.42
C VAL A 118 -5.66 -12.77 17.75
N ILE A 119 -6.14 -11.80 18.54
CA ILE A 119 -5.73 -11.60 19.93
C ILE A 119 -6.92 -11.86 20.87
N SER A 120 -6.62 -12.15 22.14
CA SER A 120 -7.65 -12.50 23.14
C SER A 120 -8.70 -11.39 23.29
N ARG A 121 -9.94 -11.78 23.56
CA ARG A 121 -11.03 -10.85 23.93
C ARG A 121 -10.83 -10.24 25.32
N ASP A 122 -10.06 -10.92 26.16
CA ASP A 122 -9.68 -10.45 27.49
C ASP A 122 -8.38 -9.62 27.45
N ALA A 123 -7.94 -9.22 26.26
CA ALA A 123 -6.81 -8.33 26.10
C ALA A 123 -7.09 -6.99 26.80
N THR A 124 -6.15 -6.60 27.65
CA THR A 124 -6.10 -5.32 28.34
C THR A 124 -5.48 -4.26 27.42
N GLY A 125 -5.04 -3.14 28.00
CA GLY A 125 -4.29 -2.10 27.32
C GLY A 125 -2.97 -2.59 26.71
N LEU A 126 -2.42 -1.79 25.81
CA LEU A 126 -1.22 -2.10 25.03
C LEU A 126 -0.32 -0.88 24.93
N ASN A 127 1.00 -1.08 25.00
CA ASN A 127 1.96 -0.11 24.49
C ASN A 127 2.37 -0.55 23.08
N ILE A 128 2.35 0.37 22.12
CA ILE A 128 2.75 0.15 20.75
C ILE A 128 3.81 1.18 20.38
N THR A 129 4.99 0.71 19.99
CA THR A 129 6.08 1.57 19.51
C THR A 129 6.43 1.19 18.08
N VAL A 130 6.37 2.16 17.17
CA VAL A 130 6.65 1.99 15.75
C VAL A 130 7.81 2.86 15.33
N VAL A 131 8.79 2.28 14.64
CA VAL A 131 9.91 3.00 14.05
C VAL A 131 10.06 2.62 12.59
N SER A 132 10.08 3.63 11.71
CA SER A 132 10.14 3.47 10.26
C SER A 132 11.50 3.88 9.68
N ASP A 133 11.95 3.17 8.66
CA ASP A 133 12.95 3.61 7.68
C ASP A 133 12.31 4.05 6.35
N VAL A 134 11.01 3.78 6.17
CA VAL A 134 10.26 4.09 4.96
C VAL A 134 9.81 5.56 5.02
N PRO A 135 10.26 6.44 4.10
CA PRO A 135 9.81 7.83 4.08
C PRO A 135 8.31 7.95 3.85
N LEU A 136 7.65 8.74 4.69
CA LEU A 136 6.25 9.10 4.49
C LEU A 136 6.13 9.93 3.21
N GLY A 137 5.13 9.68 2.38
CA GLY A 137 4.96 10.42 1.11
C GLY A 137 5.76 9.88 -0.08
N ALA A 138 6.77 9.02 0.12
CA ALA A 138 7.53 8.40 -0.97
C ALA A 138 6.75 7.33 -1.77
N GLY A 139 5.43 7.19 -1.59
CA GLY A 139 4.66 6.14 -2.28
C GLY A 139 5.05 4.70 -1.91
N LEU A 140 5.94 4.51 -0.92
CA LEU A 140 6.46 3.22 -0.48
C LEU A 140 5.62 2.55 0.62
N GLY A 141 4.43 3.07 0.91
CA GLY A 141 3.47 2.42 1.80
C GLY A 141 3.90 2.34 3.28
N ALA A 142 4.60 3.35 3.82
CA ALA A 142 5.07 3.38 5.21
C ALA A 142 3.98 3.03 6.24
N LEU A 143 2.77 3.56 6.07
CA LEU A 143 1.65 3.29 6.98
C LEU A 143 1.11 1.86 6.90
N TYR A 144 1.17 1.26 5.70
CA TYR A 144 0.77 -0.13 5.44
C TYR A 144 1.79 -1.11 6.04
N ALA A 145 3.08 -0.78 5.92
CA ALA A 145 4.15 -1.52 6.57
C ALA A 145 3.99 -1.48 8.10
N ALA A 146 3.68 -0.32 8.67
CA ALA A 146 3.39 -0.21 10.10
C ALA A 146 2.17 -1.05 10.53
N ASP A 147 1.08 -1.07 9.76
CA ASP A 147 -0.08 -1.92 10.06
C ASP A 147 0.31 -3.41 10.05
N ALA A 148 1.04 -3.86 9.02
CA ALA A 148 1.50 -5.24 8.92
C ALA A 148 2.45 -5.63 10.07
N ALA A 149 3.37 -4.74 10.47
CA ALA A 149 4.28 -4.97 11.59
C ALA A 149 3.53 -5.07 12.92
N ILE A 150 2.59 -4.15 13.19
CA ILE A 150 1.78 -4.18 14.42
C ILE A 150 0.93 -5.45 14.47
N ALA A 151 0.24 -5.77 13.36
CA ALA A 151 -0.64 -6.94 13.30
C ALA A 151 0.14 -8.24 13.54
N LEU A 152 1.34 -8.35 12.96
CA LEU A 152 2.18 -9.53 13.15
C LEU A 152 2.75 -9.60 14.57
N ALA A 153 3.23 -8.49 15.14
CA ALA A 153 3.73 -8.45 16.52
C ALA A 153 2.65 -8.83 17.54
N LEU A 154 1.41 -8.36 17.34
CA LEU A 154 0.27 -8.72 18.20
C LEU A 154 -0.19 -10.16 18.00
N ALA A 155 0.03 -10.75 16.84
CA ALA A 155 -0.28 -12.14 16.56
C ALA A 155 0.81 -13.13 17.01
N ALA A 156 1.94 -12.66 17.57
CA ALA A 156 3.13 -13.47 17.81
C ALA A 156 2.92 -14.70 18.71
N ASP A 157 1.99 -14.64 19.68
CA ASP A 157 1.65 -15.78 20.54
C ASP A 157 0.77 -16.83 19.84
N ASN A 158 0.29 -16.54 18.63
CA ASN A 158 -0.43 -17.51 17.82
C ASN A 158 0.58 -18.44 17.13
N PRO A 159 0.55 -19.77 17.36
CA PRO A 159 1.50 -20.70 16.75
C PRO A 159 1.42 -20.73 15.22
N GLU A 160 0.29 -20.28 14.65
CA GLU A 160 0.07 -20.21 13.21
C GLU A 160 0.46 -18.84 12.62
N ALA A 161 1.05 -17.91 13.40
CA ALA A 161 1.35 -16.53 12.97
C ALA A 161 2.15 -16.44 11.65
N ASP A 162 3.04 -17.41 11.42
CA ASP A 162 3.86 -17.50 10.21
C ASP A 162 3.26 -18.37 9.11
N GLU A 163 2.13 -19.03 9.35
CA GLU A 163 1.48 -19.88 8.36
C GLU A 163 0.74 -19.05 7.29
N PRO A 164 0.72 -19.50 6.01
CA PRO A 164 0.07 -18.77 4.93
C PRO A 164 -1.40 -18.38 5.18
N PRO A 165 -2.27 -19.23 5.78
CA PRO A 165 -3.65 -18.85 6.09
C PRO A 165 -3.74 -17.69 7.09
N MET A 166 -2.90 -17.68 8.14
CA MET A 166 -2.88 -16.59 9.10
C MET A 166 -2.34 -15.31 8.47
N ARG A 167 -1.28 -15.39 7.66
CA ARG A 167 -0.75 -14.23 6.92
C ARG A 167 -1.78 -13.61 5.96
N ALA A 168 -2.61 -14.45 5.33
CA ALA A 168 -3.73 -13.97 4.52
C ALA A 168 -4.79 -13.25 5.38
N ARG A 169 -5.19 -13.86 6.50
CA ARG A 169 -6.13 -13.26 7.45
C ARG A 169 -5.62 -11.92 8.01
N LEU A 170 -4.35 -11.82 8.38
CA LEU A 170 -3.75 -10.57 8.87
C LEU A 170 -3.81 -9.47 7.80
N ALA A 171 -3.55 -9.80 6.53
CA ALA A 171 -3.59 -8.83 5.43
C ALA A 171 -5.01 -8.28 5.20
N GLU A 172 -6.02 -9.16 5.28
CA GLU A 172 -7.44 -8.79 5.21
C GLU A 172 -7.84 -7.90 6.39
N ILE A 173 -7.44 -8.26 7.61
CA ILE A 173 -7.71 -7.49 8.83
C ILE A 173 -7.10 -6.08 8.73
N CYS A 174 -5.84 -5.97 8.30
CA CYS A 174 -5.19 -4.67 8.11
C CYS A 174 -5.92 -3.82 7.06
N SER A 175 -6.34 -4.42 5.94
CA SER A 175 -7.06 -3.72 4.88
C SER A 175 -8.45 -3.25 5.35
N ALA A 176 -9.17 -4.12 6.08
CA ALA A 176 -10.45 -3.78 6.68
C ALA A 176 -10.33 -2.66 7.72
N ASN A 177 -9.25 -2.64 8.51
CA ASN A 177 -8.97 -1.56 9.44
C ASN A 177 -8.76 -0.22 8.70
N VAL A 178 -7.98 -0.20 7.63
CA VAL A 178 -7.77 1.03 6.85
C VAL A 178 -9.08 1.54 6.25
N ALA A 179 -9.94 0.66 5.75
CA ALA A 179 -11.25 1.04 5.23
C ALA A 179 -12.15 1.68 6.31
N ALA A 180 -12.07 1.22 7.57
CA ALA A 180 -12.92 1.70 8.65
C ALA A 180 -12.33 2.90 9.42
N ASN A 181 -11.01 2.98 9.54
CA ASN A 181 -10.32 3.83 10.52
C ASN A 181 -9.25 4.76 9.92
N SER A 182 -9.16 4.88 8.59
CA SER A 182 -8.22 5.79 7.93
C SER A 182 -8.96 6.78 7.04
N THR A 183 -8.48 8.03 7.00
CA THR A 183 -8.92 9.06 6.05
C THR A 183 -8.22 8.96 4.69
N LEU A 184 -7.42 7.92 4.48
CA LEU A 184 -6.59 7.75 3.28
C LEU A 184 -7.17 6.62 2.42
N PRO A 185 -7.04 6.70 1.08
CA PRO A 185 -7.50 5.65 0.19
C PRO A 185 -6.75 4.34 0.45
N LEU A 186 -7.50 3.24 0.49
CA LEU A 186 -6.99 1.88 0.65
C LEU A 186 -6.31 1.39 -0.65
N LEU A 187 -5.19 0.68 -0.55
CA LEU A 187 -4.63 -0.15 -1.61
C LEU A 187 -4.32 -1.54 -1.03
N ARG A 188 -5.26 -2.49 -1.17
CA ARG A 188 -5.24 -3.80 -0.48
C ARG A 188 -3.96 -4.59 -0.74
N ALA A 189 -3.44 -4.54 -1.96
CA ALA A 189 -2.22 -5.24 -2.37
C ALA A 189 -1.01 -4.90 -1.50
N ARG A 190 -0.95 -3.70 -0.87
CA ARG A 190 0.15 -3.33 0.04
C ARG A 190 0.21 -4.25 1.25
N HIS A 191 -0.91 -4.52 1.91
CA HIS A 191 -0.95 -5.47 3.02
C HIS A 191 -0.75 -6.91 2.55
N THR A 192 -1.41 -7.29 1.45
CA THR A 192 -1.28 -8.64 0.87
C THR A 192 0.17 -8.98 0.60
N VAL A 193 0.91 -8.09 -0.07
CA VAL A 193 2.29 -8.34 -0.48
C VAL A 193 3.26 -8.17 0.69
N ALA A 194 3.04 -7.22 1.60
CA ALA A 194 3.86 -7.09 2.80
C ALA A 194 3.83 -8.36 3.68
N LEU A 195 2.67 -9.02 3.81
CA LEU A 195 2.51 -10.19 4.69
C LEU A 195 2.69 -11.54 3.98
N ARG A 196 2.36 -11.65 2.69
CA ARG A 196 2.32 -12.92 1.94
C ARG A 196 3.31 -12.97 0.77
N GLY A 197 4.07 -11.90 0.54
CA GLY A 197 4.96 -11.81 -0.61
C GLY A 197 6.13 -12.78 -0.57
N THR A 198 6.96 -12.77 -1.61
CA THR A 198 8.19 -13.57 -1.66
C THR A 198 9.42 -12.68 -1.84
N ALA A 199 10.44 -12.89 -1.01
CA ALA A 199 11.70 -12.16 -1.06
C ALA A 199 12.38 -12.28 -2.44
N GLY A 200 12.96 -11.19 -2.94
CA GLY A 200 13.71 -11.17 -4.21
C GLY A 200 12.90 -11.43 -5.49
N GLN A 201 11.57 -11.35 -5.40
CA GLN A 201 10.62 -11.48 -6.52
C GLN A 201 9.68 -10.27 -6.58
N ILE A 202 8.94 -10.15 -7.68
CA ILE A 202 7.80 -9.24 -7.80
C ILE A 202 6.51 -10.06 -7.68
N ASN A 203 5.53 -9.52 -6.95
CA ASN A 203 4.33 -10.21 -6.54
C ASN A 203 3.17 -9.78 -7.43
N VAL A 204 2.50 -10.75 -8.04
CA VAL A 204 1.33 -10.57 -8.90
C VAL A 204 0.11 -10.99 -8.10
N VAL A 205 -0.72 -10.00 -7.72
CA VAL A 205 -1.97 -10.19 -6.98
C VAL A 205 -3.11 -10.18 -8.00
N ASP A 206 -3.85 -11.27 -8.11
CA ASP A 206 -5.06 -11.35 -8.95
C ASP A 206 -6.30 -11.30 -8.05
N TYR A 207 -7.13 -10.28 -8.22
CA TYR A 207 -8.32 -10.08 -7.40
C TYR A 207 -9.54 -10.87 -7.89
N ALA A 208 -9.46 -11.54 -9.05
CA ALA A 208 -10.51 -12.44 -9.48
C ALA A 208 -10.60 -13.67 -8.55
N ASP A 209 -9.46 -14.15 -8.03
CA ASP A 209 -9.39 -15.33 -7.15
C ASP A 209 -8.60 -15.10 -5.84
N ASN A 210 -8.14 -13.88 -5.60
CA ASN A 210 -7.31 -13.47 -4.46
C ASN A 210 -5.96 -14.22 -4.36
N SER A 211 -5.48 -14.76 -5.48
CA SER A 211 -4.18 -15.44 -5.56
C SER A 211 -3.02 -14.43 -5.53
N ILE A 212 -1.88 -14.92 -5.03
CA ILE A 212 -0.59 -14.23 -5.12
C ILE A 212 0.40 -15.18 -5.79
N THR A 213 0.94 -14.76 -6.93
CA THR A 213 1.96 -15.50 -7.66
C THR A 213 3.19 -14.64 -7.87
N GLN A 214 4.29 -15.25 -8.33
CA GLN A 214 5.57 -14.55 -8.43
C GLN A 214 6.05 -14.42 -9.86
N ALA A 215 6.83 -13.36 -10.11
CA ALA A 215 7.60 -13.16 -11.32
C ALA A 215 9.00 -12.62 -10.99
N PRO A 216 9.97 -12.72 -11.93
CA PRO A 216 11.31 -12.18 -11.71
C PRO A 216 11.28 -10.67 -11.40
N HIS A 217 12.01 -10.25 -10.37
CA HIS A 217 12.15 -8.85 -10.01
C HIS A 217 12.76 -8.01 -11.16
N PRO A 218 12.25 -6.81 -11.49
CA PRO A 218 12.74 -5.97 -12.58
C PRO A 218 14.24 -5.64 -12.51
N ALA A 219 14.82 -5.56 -11.30
CA ALA A 219 16.26 -5.35 -11.13
C ALA A 219 17.13 -6.41 -11.84
N LYS A 220 16.60 -7.64 -12.06
CA LYS A 220 17.27 -8.69 -12.85
C LYS A 220 17.38 -8.34 -14.34
N MET A 221 16.78 -7.25 -14.77
CA MET A 221 16.80 -6.72 -16.15
C MET A 221 17.72 -5.51 -16.30
N GLY A 222 18.57 -5.22 -15.31
CA GLY A 222 19.60 -4.18 -15.42
C GLY A 222 19.12 -2.77 -15.09
N VAL A 223 18.10 -2.65 -14.24
CA VAL A 223 17.61 -1.36 -13.71
C VAL A 223 17.74 -1.29 -12.18
N ARG A 224 18.02 -0.09 -11.68
CA ARG A 224 17.79 0.31 -10.29
C ARG A 224 16.47 1.08 -10.20
N ILE A 225 15.82 1.02 -9.05
CA ILE A 225 14.49 1.59 -8.86
C ILE A 225 14.61 2.73 -7.85
N PHE A 226 14.00 3.87 -8.15
CA PHE A 226 14.00 5.03 -7.28
C PHE A 226 12.58 5.52 -7.06
N SER A 227 12.29 5.96 -5.84
CA SER A 227 11.12 6.79 -5.55
C SER A 227 11.55 8.25 -5.50
N VAL A 228 10.85 9.10 -6.22
CA VAL A 228 11.11 10.54 -6.31
C VAL A 228 9.83 11.31 -6.00
N ALA A 229 9.92 12.38 -5.20
CA ALA A 229 8.83 13.32 -4.97
C ALA A 229 9.37 14.74 -4.77
N THR A 230 8.53 15.76 -4.97
CA THR A 230 8.87 17.15 -4.60
C THR A 230 9.21 17.28 -3.13
N SER A 231 8.46 16.56 -2.28
CA SER A 231 8.70 16.47 -0.84
C SER A 231 8.11 15.18 -0.29
N PHE A 232 8.80 14.56 0.65
CA PHE A 232 8.29 13.55 1.57
C PHE A 232 7.68 14.23 2.80
N GLY A 233 7.23 13.42 3.75
CA GLY A 233 6.71 13.87 5.04
C GLY A 233 5.20 14.05 5.10
N GLN A 234 4.50 13.99 3.96
CA GLN A 234 3.04 14.03 3.92
C GLN A 234 2.46 12.84 3.16
N PRO A 235 1.44 12.16 3.71
CA PRO A 235 0.64 11.23 2.94
C PRO A 235 -0.29 12.01 2.00
N TYR A 236 -0.66 11.40 0.88
CA TYR A 236 -1.55 12.05 -0.09
C TYR A 236 -2.97 11.47 0.03
N GLY A 237 -3.88 12.29 0.56
CA GLY A 237 -5.28 11.93 0.82
C GLY A 237 -6.30 12.82 0.13
N GLU A 238 -5.88 13.81 -0.67
CA GLU A 238 -6.76 14.83 -1.26
C GLU A 238 -7.83 14.25 -2.19
N GLN A 239 -7.57 13.08 -2.78
CA GLN A 239 -8.48 12.40 -3.70
C GLN A 239 -9.19 11.19 -3.07
N ALA A 240 -9.18 11.06 -1.73
CA ALA A 240 -9.78 9.92 -1.04
C ALA A 240 -11.28 9.77 -1.38
N GLU A 241 -12.04 10.86 -1.41
CA GLU A 241 -13.46 10.86 -1.73
C GLU A 241 -13.71 10.42 -3.19
N ARG A 242 -12.93 10.96 -4.14
CA ARG A 242 -13.07 10.60 -5.57
C ARG A 242 -12.76 9.13 -5.83
N LEU A 243 -11.71 8.60 -5.18
CA LEU A 243 -11.38 7.18 -5.26
C LEU A 243 -12.45 6.30 -4.61
N ALA A 244 -13.04 6.74 -3.49
CA ALA A 244 -14.15 6.03 -2.86
C ALA A 244 -15.39 5.99 -3.76
N GLU A 245 -15.75 7.12 -4.39
CA GLU A 245 -16.86 7.21 -5.34
C GLU A 245 -16.68 6.22 -6.50
N TRP A 246 -15.51 6.22 -7.14
CA TRP A 246 -15.20 5.27 -8.21
C TRP A 246 -15.31 3.82 -7.73
N ARG A 247 -14.70 3.47 -6.60
CA ARG A 247 -14.73 2.08 -6.09
C ARG A 247 -16.14 1.63 -5.73
N ASN A 248 -16.91 2.49 -5.08
CA ASN A 248 -18.31 2.22 -4.75
C ASN A 248 -19.13 2.01 -6.02
N PHE A 249 -18.90 2.81 -7.07
CA PHE A 249 -19.55 2.62 -8.36
C PHE A 249 -19.24 1.24 -8.97
N ILE A 250 -17.99 0.79 -8.92
CA ILE A 250 -17.62 -0.55 -9.39
C ILE A 250 -18.30 -1.63 -8.54
N ASP A 251 -18.32 -1.48 -7.22
CA ASP A 251 -18.98 -2.43 -6.31
C ASP A 251 -20.51 -2.50 -6.56
N GLU A 252 -21.16 -1.37 -6.79
CA GLU A 252 -22.59 -1.31 -7.18
C GLU A 252 -22.85 -2.02 -8.50
N ALA A 253 -21.97 -1.83 -9.50
CA ALA A 253 -22.09 -2.50 -10.79
C ALA A 253 -21.92 -4.02 -10.64
N VAL A 254 -20.92 -4.48 -9.87
CA VAL A 254 -20.72 -5.90 -9.54
C VAL A 254 -21.97 -6.49 -8.91
N ALA A 255 -22.53 -5.81 -7.89
CA ALA A 255 -23.75 -6.23 -7.22
C ALA A 255 -24.96 -6.28 -8.15
N ASN A 256 -25.14 -5.28 -9.01
CA ASN A 256 -26.24 -5.22 -9.98
C ASN A 256 -26.20 -6.37 -11.00
N PHE A 257 -25.02 -6.70 -11.52
CA PHE A 257 -24.87 -7.79 -12.48
C PHE A 257 -24.79 -9.18 -11.83
N GLY A 258 -24.73 -9.26 -10.50
CA GLY A 258 -24.67 -10.54 -9.77
C GLY A 258 -23.42 -11.36 -10.09
N VAL A 259 -22.32 -10.69 -10.45
CA VAL A 259 -21.01 -11.30 -10.74
C VAL A 259 -20.08 -11.17 -9.54
N THR A 260 -18.97 -11.91 -9.50
CA THR A 260 -17.96 -11.73 -8.44
C THR A 260 -17.04 -10.54 -8.75
N SER A 261 -16.84 -10.26 -10.04
CA SER A 261 -16.09 -9.10 -10.51
C SER A 261 -16.54 -8.69 -11.91
N LEU A 262 -16.40 -7.40 -12.27
CA LEU A 262 -16.74 -6.94 -13.62
C LEU A 262 -15.84 -7.55 -14.70
N ARG A 263 -14.65 -8.07 -14.34
CA ARG A 263 -13.77 -8.80 -15.25
C ARG A 263 -14.41 -10.09 -15.81
N GLU A 264 -15.37 -10.70 -15.11
CA GLU A 264 -16.10 -11.88 -15.58
C GLU A 264 -17.15 -11.54 -16.65
N LEU A 265 -17.54 -10.27 -16.74
CA LEU A 265 -18.60 -9.81 -17.62
C LEU A 265 -18.01 -9.52 -19.02
N PRO A 266 -18.47 -10.22 -20.08
CA PRO A 266 -18.09 -9.87 -21.44
C PRO A 266 -18.67 -8.50 -21.79
N GLU A 267 -17.91 -7.69 -22.53
CA GLU A 267 -18.32 -6.33 -22.93
C GLU A 267 -18.71 -5.47 -21.71
N ASN A 268 -17.95 -5.63 -20.61
CA ASN A 268 -18.25 -4.99 -19.32
C ASN A 268 -18.46 -3.47 -19.44
N VAL A 269 -17.66 -2.78 -20.26
CA VAL A 269 -17.74 -1.33 -20.44
C VAL A 269 -19.12 -0.94 -20.97
N ASP A 270 -19.57 -1.56 -22.06
CA ASP A 270 -20.83 -1.20 -22.71
C ASP A 270 -22.02 -1.59 -21.85
N ARG A 271 -21.99 -2.77 -21.21
CA ARG A 271 -23.06 -3.20 -20.30
C ARG A 271 -23.21 -2.29 -19.09
N VAL A 272 -22.10 -1.86 -18.48
CA VAL A 272 -22.14 -0.93 -17.34
C VAL A 272 -22.67 0.44 -17.78
N VAL A 273 -22.30 0.90 -18.98
CA VAL A 273 -22.83 2.15 -19.54
C VAL A 273 -24.34 2.06 -19.78
N GLU A 274 -24.84 0.99 -20.40
CA GLU A 274 -26.27 0.75 -20.61
C GLU A 274 -27.04 0.72 -19.27
N TRP A 275 -26.45 0.09 -18.24
CA TRP A 275 -27.03 0.09 -16.89
C TRP A 275 -27.11 1.48 -16.28
N VAL A 276 -26.07 2.31 -16.44
CA VAL A 276 -26.07 3.70 -15.97
C VAL A 276 -27.10 4.55 -16.71
N GLU A 277 -27.23 4.38 -18.02
CA GLU A 277 -28.26 5.05 -18.82
C GLU A 277 -29.67 4.69 -18.34
N ALA A 278 -29.93 3.40 -18.11
CA ALA A 278 -31.22 2.94 -17.58
C ALA A 278 -31.53 3.50 -16.17
N ARG A 279 -30.53 3.60 -15.29
CA ARG A 279 -30.69 4.26 -13.97
C ARG A 279 -31.10 5.72 -14.12
N ARG A 280 -30.44 6.46 -15.00
CA ARG A 280 -30.74 7.88 -15.26
C ARG A 280 -32.12 8.08 -15.89
N ASP A 281 -32.51 7.23 -16.83
CA ASP A 281 -33.85 7.24 -17.45
C ASP A 281 -34.95 6.96 -16.42
N ALA A 282 -34.66 6.14 -15.41
CA ALA A 282 -35.54 5.91 -14.26
C ALA A 282 -35.55 7.06 -13.23
N GLY A 283 -34.78 8.12 -13.45
CA GLY A 283 -34.72 9.30 -12.59
C GLY A 283 -33.75 9.22 -11.42
N ASP A 284 -32.82 8.26 -11.42
CA ASP A 284 -31.73 8.19 -10.44
C ASP A 284 -30.76 9.37 -10.63
N LYS A 285 -30.70 10.26 -9.63
CA LYS A 285 -29.84 11.45 -9.63
C LYS A 285 -28.42 11.17 -9.16
N ASP A 286 -28.20 10.03 -8.50
CA ASP A 286 -26.91 9.63 -7.97
C ASP A 286 -26.11 8.82 -9.01
N ALA A 287 -26.76 8.39 -10.10
CA ALA A 287 -26.09 7.73 -11.22
C ALA A 287 -25.09 8.68 -11.91
N PRO A 288 -23.83 8.25 -12.12
CA PRO A 288 -22.82 9.08 -12.78
C PRO A 288 -23.18 9.36 -14.23
N ASP A 289 -22.45 10.27 -14.87
CA ASP A 289 -22.54 10.46 -16.32
C ASP A 289 -22.08 9.19 -17.07
N PRO A 290 -22.77 8.73 -18.14
CA PRO A 290 -22.38 7.56 -18.91
C PRO A 290 -20.92 7.60 -19.42
N ALA A 291 -20.39 8.77 -19.76
CA ALA A 291 -18.99 8.89 -20.17
C ALA A 291 -18.01 8.71 -18.99
N THR A 292 -18.40 9.12 -17.78
CA THR A 292 -17.62 8.86 -16.56
C THR A 292 -17.59 7.37 -16.23
N ALA A 293 -18.75 6.72 -16.26
CA ALA A 293 -18.85 5.27 -16.08
C ALA A 293 -17.97 4.51 -17.09
N ARG A 294 -18.03 4.90 -18.38
CA ARG A 294 -17.18 4.33 -19.43
C ARG A 294 -15.68 4.48 -19.09
N ARG A 295 -15.22 5.69 -18.75
CA ARG A 295 -13.81 5.95 -18.42
C ARG A 295 -13.33 5.08 -17.27
N TRP A 296 -14.11 4.99 -16.19
CA TRP A 296 -13.76 4.20 -15.02
C TRP A 296 -13.63 2.70 -15.31
N VAL A 297 -14.60 2.11 -16.01
CA VAL A 297 -14.55 0.67 -16.32
C VAL A 297 -13.45 0.38 -17.36
N GLN A 298 -13.34 1.20 -18.39
CA GLN A 298 -12.32 1.05 -19.44
C GLN A 298 -10.89 1.19 -18.89
N PHE A 299 -10.67 2.11 -17.94
CA PHE A 299 -9.41 2.20 -17.21
C PHE A 299 -9.08 0.88 -16.52
N CYS A 300 -10.03 0.33 -15.74
CA CYS A 300 -9.78 -0.89 -14.98
C CYS A 300 -9.49 -2.09 -15.89
N GLU A 301 -10.25 -2.22 -16.98
CA GLU A 301 -10.03 -3.28 -17.98
C GLU A 301 -8.64 -3.15 -18.63
N THR A 302 -8.31 -1.96 -19.14
CA THR A 302 -7.06 -1.73 -19.86
C THR A 302 -5.84 -1.89 -18.94
N GLU A 303 -5.91 -1.36 -17.73
CA GLU A 303 -4.82 -1.47 -16.75
C GLU A 303 -4.65 -2.92 -16.26
N THR A 304 -5.74 -3.68 -16.16
CA THR A 304 -5.68 -5.13 -15.87
C THR A 304 -4.97 -5.89 -17.01
N LEU A 305 -5.34 -5.63 -18.26
CA LEU A 305 -4.70 -6.25 -19.43
C LEU A 305 -3.21 -5.90 -19.51
N ARG A 306 -2.85 -4.64 -19.23
CA ARG A 306 -1.46 -4.16 -19.18
C ARG A 306 -0.67 -4.86 -18.06
N SER A 307 -1.30 -5.07 -16.91
CA SER A 307 -0.70 -5.79 -15.78
C SER A 307 -0.46 -7.26 -16.13
N LEU A 308 -1.42 -7.94 -16.75
CA LEU A 308 -1.24 -9.32 -17.23
C LEU A 308 -0.10 -9.43 -18.27
N ALA A 309 -0.03 -8.49 -19.21
CA ALA A 309 1.06 -8.42 -20.17
C ALA A 309 2.41 -8.17 -19.49
N THR A 310 2.43 -7.32 -18.46
CA THR A 310 3.63 -7.02 -17.66
C THR A 310 4.12 -8.26 -16.91
N ALA A 311 3.23 -9.01 -16.25
CA ALA A 311 3.57 -10.29 -15.63
C ALA A 311 4.17 -11.28 -16.64
N LYS A 312 3.59 -11.36 -17.85
CA LYS A 312 4.11 -12.20 -18.94
C LYS A 312 5.50 -11.75 -19.41
N ALA A 313 5.73 -10.45 -19.59
CA ALA A 313 7.02 -9.89 -19.96
C ALA A 313 8.09 -10.19 -18.91
N LEU A 314 7.77 -10.04 -17.62
CA LEU A 314 8.64 -10.37 -16.49
C LEU A 314 9.02 -11.86 -16.49
N ARG A 315 8.03 -12.76 -16.56
CA ARG A 315 8.26 -14.22 -16.58
C ARG A 315 9.07 -14.66 -17.79
N SER A 316 8.86 -14.02 -18.93
CA SER A 316 9.59 -14.30 -20.18
C SER A 316 10.93 -13.56 -20.30
N ARG A 317 11.31 -12.77 -19.29
CA ARG A 317 12.54 -11.94 -19.26
C ARG A 317 12.65 -10.97 -20.45
N ARG A 318 11.53 -10.45 -20.94
CA ARG A 318 11.46 -9.49 -22.07
C ARG A 318 11.56 -8.06 -21.54
N GLY A 319 12.76 -7.62 -21.20
CA GLY A 319 13.01 -6.31 -20.56
C GLY A 319 12.53 -5.11 -21.38
N ASN A 320 12.77 -5.09 -22.69
CA ASN A 320 12.30 -3.99 -23.54
C ASN A 320 10.77 -3.90 -23.55
N GLU A 321 10.07 -5.03 -23.64
CA GLU A 321 8.60 -5.07 -23.60
C GLU A 321 8.06 -4.65 -22.23
N LEU A 322 8.72 -5.04 -21.14
CA LEU A 322 8.41 -4.53 -19.80
C LEU A 322 8.45 -3.00 -19.80
N LEU A 323 9.56 -2.40 -20.23
CA LEU A 323 9.72 -0.94 -20.22
C LEU A 323 8.68 -0.25 -21.14
N THR A 324 8.39 -0.83 -22.30
CA THR A 324 7.31 -0.34 -23.18
C THR A 324 5.95 -0.36 -22.50
N LEU A 325 5.61 -1.44 -21.79
CA LEU A 325 4.34 -1.54 -21.06
C LEU A 325 4.26 -0.52 -19.93
N LEU A 326 5.35 -0.33 -19.17
CA LEU A 326 5.40 0.64 -18.07
C LEU A 326 5.26 2.09 -18.54
N ASN A 327 5.80 2.43 -19.72
CA ASN A 327 5.71 3.77 -20.31
C ASN A 327 4.46 3.98 -21.17
N SER A 328 3.67 2.94 -21.44
CA SER A 328 2.48 3.10 -22.25
C SER A 328 1.47 4.02 -21.54
N PRO A 329 0.84 4.98 -22.27
CA PRO A 329 -0.10 5.91 -21.68
C PRO A 329 -1.23 5.20 -20.94
N THR A 330 -1.56 5.72 -19.77
CA THR A 330 -2.74 5.29 -19.02
C THR A 330 -4.00 5.79 -19.73
N GLU A 331 -5.09 5.01 -19.64
CA GLU A 331 -6.38 5.47 -20.13
C GLU A 331 -6.83 6.74 -19.41
N GLN A 332 -7.64 7.56 -20.08
CA GLN A 332 -8.13 8.80 -19.49
C GLN A 332 -8.95 8.52 -18.24
N HIS A 333 -8.53 9.10 -17.12
CA HIS A 333 -9.22 9.05 -15.83
C HIS A 333 -9.36 10.47 -15.25
N ASP A 334 -10.12 10.60 -14.18
CA ASP A 334 -10.37 11.86 -13.49
C ASP A 334 -9.66 12.00 -12.13
N ILE A 335 -8.68 11.13 -11.88
CA ILE A 335 -7.75 11.29 -10.77
C ILE A 335 -6.49 12.05 -11.20
N GLU A 336 -6.01 12.95 -10.34
CA GLU A 336 -4.74 13.66 -10.53
C GLU A 336 -3.56 12.71 -10.27
N THR A 337 -2.53 12.82 -11.09
CA THR A 337 -1.29 12.04 -11.00
C THR A 337 -0.08 12.93 -11.29
N PRO A 338 1.13 12.58 -10.80
CA PRO A 338 2.34 13.41 -10.95
C PRO A 338 2.97 13.29 -12.35
N ASP A 339 2.18 13.44 -13.42
CA ASP A 339 2.59 13.22 -14.82
C ASP A 339 3.78 14.09 -15.24
N SER A 340 3.87 15.32 -14.73
CA SER A 340 5.01 16.21 -15.01
C SER A 340 6.31 15.67 -14.42
N LEU A 341 6.26 15.04 -13.24
CA LEU A 341 7.42 14.42 -12.61
C LEU A 341 7.78 13.10 -13.30
N VAL A 342 6.79 12.35 -13.79
CA VAL A 342 7.02 11.16 -14.64
C VAL A 342 7.76 11.55 -15.91
N ALA A 343 7.27 12.57 -16.63
CA ALA A 343 7.91 13.08 -17.84
C ALA A 343 9.34 13.55 -17.57
N LEU A 344 9.55 14.28 -16.46
CA LEU A 344 10.87 14.73 -16.06
C LEU A 344 11.83 13.58 -15.73
N ALA A 345 11.36 12.52 -15.07
CA ALA A 345 12.16 11.33 -14.79
C ALA A 345 12.63 10.65 -16.08
N LEU A 346 11.75 10.54 -17.08
CA LEU A 346 12.09 9.99 -18.39
C LEU A 346 13.10 10.89 -19.14
N GLU A 347 12.87 12.21 -19.14
CA GLU A 347 13.78 13.18 -19.76
C GLU A 347 15.20 13.12 -19.15
N ARG A 348 15.27 12.88 -17.84
CA ARG A 348 16.53 12.82 -17.07
C ARG A 348 17.11 11.41 -16.92
N GLY A 349 16.74 10.46 -17.78
CA GLY A 349 17.45 9.18 -17.94
C GLY A 349 16.79 7.95 -17.30
N ALA A 350 15.57 8.05 -16.77
CA ALA A 350 14.81 6.85 -16.44
C ALA A 350 14.39 6.10 -17.71
N ALA A 351 14.61 4.79 -17.75
CA ALA A 351 14.16 3.93 -18.84
C ALA A 351 12.64 3.71 -18.81
N ALA A 352 12.06 3.74 -17.61
CA ALA A 352 10.62 3.84 -17.41
C ALA A 352 10.30 4.63 -16.14
N ALA A 353 9.13 5.24 -16.07
CA ALA A 353 8.64 5.91 -14.87
C ALA A 353 7.11 5.84 -14.80
N ARG A 354 6.56 5.70 -13.59
CA ARG A 354 5.11 5.70 -13.33
C ARG A 354 4.80 6.41 -12.02
N PRO A 355 3.58 6.94 -11.83
CA PRO A 355 3.11 7.32 -10.50
C PRO A 355 3.33 6.17 -9.50
N ALA A 356 3.78 6.47 -8.29
CA ALA A 356 4.05 5.44 -7.28
C ALA A 356 2.76 4.78 -6.74
N ALA A 357 1.66 5.53 -6.78
CA ALA A 357 0.30 5.05 -6.61
C ALA A 357 -0.70 6.11 -7.10
N ALA A 358 -1.28 5.91 -8.29
CA ALA A 358 -2.19 6.87 -8.91
C ALA A 358 -3.36 7.27 -7.98
N GLY A 359 -3.57 8.57 -7.79
CA GLY A 359 -4.60 9.14 -6.90
C GLY A 359 -4.31 9.05 -5.39
N SER A 360 -3.23 8.40 -4.97
CA SER A 360 -2.88 8.19 -3.55
C SER A 360 -1.41 8.49 -3.21
N SER A 361 -0.66 9.01 -4.17
CA SER A 361 0.71 9.49 -4.00
C SER A 361 1.08 10.48 -5.10
N GLN A 362 1.84 11.51 -4.73
CA GLN A 362 2.49 12.44 -5.66
C GLN A 362 3.95 12.03 -5.98
N ALA A 363 4.39 10.86 -5.49
CA ALA A 363 5.69 10.32 -5.82
C ALA A 363 5.66 9.55 -7.15
N VAL A 364 6.82 9.38 -7.75
CA VAL A 364 7.06 8.63 -8.98
C VAL A 364 8.04 7.49 -8.69
N VAL A 365 7.75 6.30 -9.22
CA VAL A 365 8.70 5.18 -9.27
C VAL A 365 9.40 5.21 -10.62
N ALA A 366 10.71 5.43 -10.59
CA ALA A 366 11.57 5.47 -11.78
C ALA A 366 12.45 4.23 -11.86
N PHE A 367 12.54 3.64 -13.05
CA PHE A 367 13.38 2.49 -13.40
C PHE A 367 14.55 3.01 -14.23
N VAL A 368 15.72 3.09 -13.62
CA VAL A 368 16.90 3.73 -14.20
C VAL A 368 17.92 2.64 -14.54
N PRO A 369 18.51 2.61 -15.74
CA PRO A 369 19.52 1.60 -16.03
C PRO A 369 20.72 1.75 -15.09
N VAL A 370 21.36 0.62 -14.75
CA VAL A 370 22.34 0.54 -13.65
C VAL A 370 23.52 1.50 -13.82
N ARG A 371 23.90 1.83 -15.06
CA ARG A 371 25.05 2.69 -15.35
C ARG A 371 24.76 4.17 -15.08
N GLU A 372 23.51 4.58 -15.25
CA GLU A 372 23.03 5.95 -15.12
C GLU A 372 22.48 6.24 -13.72
N ALA A 373 22.32 5.21 -12.88
CA ALA A 373 21.61 5.30 -11.61
C ALA A 373 22.23 6.26 -10.58
N GLU A 374 23.57 6.34 -10.49
CA GLU A 374 24.21 7.30 -9.57
C GLU A 374 24.01 8.75 -10.04
N GLU A 375 24.24 9.01 -11.33
CA GLU A 375 24.04 10.34 -11.93
C GLU A 375 22.58 10.80 -11.84
N PHE A 376 21.64 9.88 -12.07
CA PHE A 376 20.21 10.12 -11.89
C PHE A 376 19.91 10.54 -10.44
N ALA A 377 20.42 9.77 -9.47
CA ALA A 377 20.17 10.04 -8.06
C ALA A 377 20.74 11.39 -7.62
N GLU A 378 21.98 11.71 -8.02
CA GLU A 378 22.63 12.99 -7.74
C GLU A 378 21.92 14.17 -8.40
N THR A 379 21.43 13.99 -9.62
CA THR A 379 20.72 15.04 -10.36
C THR A 379 19.36 15.33 -9.76
N PHE A 380 18.58 14.29 -9.46
CA PHE A 380 17.27 14.46 -8.83
C PHE A 380 17.37 14.99 -7.41
N ALA A 381 18.36 14.54 -6.63
CA ALA A 381 18.53 15.00 -5.26
C ALA A 381 18.70 16.52 -5.16
N LYS A 382 19.17 17.23 -6.20
CA LYS A 382 19.28 18.69 -6.20
C LYS A 382 17.93 19.38 -5.98
N ASP A 383 16.89 18.90 -6.67
CA ASP A 383 15.59 19.55 -6.78
C ASP A 383 14.47 18.79 -6.05
N PHE A 384 14.66 17.50 -5.77
CA PHE A 384 13.65 16.57 -5.27
C PHE A 384 14.16 15.73 -4.11
N GLU A 385 13.21 15.17 -3.36
CA GLU A 385 13.49 14.11 -2.41
C GLU A 385 13.45 12.77 -3.11
N ILE A 386 14.47 11.96 -2.87
CA ILE A 386 14.69 10.71 -3.58
C ILE A 386 15.21 9.65 -2.63
N THR A 387 14.72 8.42 -2.81
CA THR A 387 15.24 7.23 -2.15
C THR A 387 15.36 6.09 -3.14
N GLU A 388 16.43 5.31 -3.06
CA GLU A 388 16.53 4.07 -3.81
C GLU A 388 15.55 3.04 -3.21
N VAL A 389 14.90 2.27 -4.07
CA VAL A 389 13.98 1.19 -3.70
C VAL A 389 14.72 -0.14 -3.88
N GLY A 390 15.39 -0.56 -2.81
CA GLY A 390 16.06 -1.86 -2.76
C GLY A 390 15.07 -3.03 -2.73
N GLN A 391 15.58 -4.25 -2.92
CA GLN A 391 14.77 -5.47 -2.76
C GLN A 391 14.50 -5.74 -1.27
N GLY A 392 13.24 -6.01 -0.94
CA GLY A 392 12.81 -6.33 0.42
C GLY A 392 12.44 -7.80 0.64
N GLU A 393 12.11 -8.08 1.90
CA GLU A 393 11.61 -9.36 2.39
C GLU A 393 10.26 -9.14 3.07
N PRO A 394 9.36 -10.15 3.08
CA PRO A 394 8.06 -10.05 3.76
C PRO A 394 8.17 -9.70 5.24
N ALA A 395 7.03 -9.39 5.84
CA ALA A 395 6.94 -9.14 7.27
C ALA A 395 7.37 -10.40 8.06
N ARG A 396 8.07 -10.20 9.17
CA ARG A 396 8.56 -11.28 10.04
C ARG A 396 8.50 -10.86 11.51
N LEU A 397 8.35 -11.83 12.39
CA LEU A 397 8.64 -11.66 13.80
C LEU A 397 10.14 -11.42 13.97
N GLU A 398 10.49 -10.62 14.97
CA GLU A 398 11.88 -10.29 15.30
C GLU A 398 12.15 -10.78 16.72
N ASP A 399 13.08 -11.72 16.84
CA ASP A 399 13.50 -12.33 18.11
C ASP A 399 14.17 -11.30 19.04
#